data_AF-A0AAI8V9A6-F1
#
_entry.id   AF-A0AAI8V9A6-F1
#
_cell.length_a   1.000
_cell.length_b   1.000
_cell.length_c   1.000
_cell.angle_alpha   90.00
_cell.angle_beta   90.00
_cell.angle_gamma   90.00
#
_symmetry.space_group_name_H-M   'P 1'
#
loop_
_entity.id
_entity.type
_entity.pdbx_description
1 polymer ?
#
loop_
_entity_poly.entity_id
_entity_poly.type
_entity_poly.pdbx_seq_one_letter_code
_entity_poly.pdbx_strand_id
1 'polypeptide(L)'
;MFDSCAFYGHNEVDLQAIGDPRYVLGIEFVDMYKNEVGASEPQEDFHDRHELYGIRNNVVVAAICPDQVQLLDKAKETMQKLLEKFPAGYEGFCRNGDHEAASSTTGVLPDDLDSGTADYRVRTGVWRYICE
;
A
#
# COMPACT_ATOMS: atom_id res chain seq x y z
N MET A 1 -16.47 -15.74 9.47
CA MET A 1 -15.53 -14.65 9.77
C MET A 1 -15.82 -14.18 11.19
N PHE A 2 -14.81 -14.15 12.05
CA PHE A 2 -14.90 -13.73 13.45
C PHE A 2 -13.83 -12.66 13.71
N ASP A 3 -13.97 -11.85 14.77
CA ASP A 3 -13.03 -10.79 15.17
C ASP A 3 -12.65 -9.81 14.05
N SER A 4 -13.67 -9.23 13.41
CA SER A 4 -13.46 -8.28 12.32
C SER A 4 -12.79 -6.98 12.81
N CYS A 5 -11.70 -6.61 12.16
CA CYS A 5 -11.09 -5.29 12.26
C CYS A 5 -11.47 -4.48 11.02
N ALA A 6 -12.77 -4.27 10.81
CA ALA A 6 -13.28 -3.63 9.60
C ALA A 6 -13.00 -2.13 9.58
N PHE A 7 -12.56 -1.61 8.45
CA PHE A 7 -12.41 -0.18 8.19
C PHE A 7 -12.62 0.09 6.69
N TYR A 8 -12.86 1.35 6.34
CA TYR A 8 -12.91 1.77 4.94
C TYR A 8 -11.48 2.04 4.46
N GLY A 9 -10.99 1.18 3.58
CA GLY A 9 -9.64 1.27 3.02
C GLY A 9 -9.58 0.68 1.62
N HIS A 10 -8.36 0.56 1.09
CA HIS A 10 -8.12 -0.09 -0.18
C HIS A 10 -8.51 -1.57 -0.10
N ASN A 11 -9.31 -2.06 -1.05
CA ASN A 11 -9.89 -3.42 -1.02
C ASN A 11 -8.82 -4.52 -0.89
N GLU A 12 -7.67 -4.35 -1.54
CA GLU A 12 -6.56 -5.31 -1.50
C GLU A 12 -5.90 -5.42 -0.10
N VAL A 13 -6.18 -4.52 0.85
CA VAL A 13 -5.62 -4.60 2.21
C VAL A 13 -6.11 -5.82 2.96
N ASP A 14 -7.31 -6.32 2.67
CA ASP A 14 -7.84 -7.53 3.31
C ASP A 14 -7.01 -8.78 2.99
N LEU A 15 -6.15 -8.70 1.97
CA LEU A 15 -5.22 -9.77 1.60
C LEU A 15 -3.92 -9.76 2.41
N GLN A 16 -3.68 -8.77 3.28
CA GLN A 16 -2.38 -8.52 3.95
C GLN A 16 -1.75 -9.70 4.70
N ALA A 17 -2.55 -10.69 5.09
CA ALA A 17 -2.09 -11.87 5.83
C ALA A 17 -1.98 -13.12 4.94
N ILE A 18 -2.63 -13.13 3.78
CA ILE A 18 -2.71 -14.28 2.89
C ILE A 18 -1.35 -14.49 2.20
N GLY A 19 -0.96 -15.74 1.95
CA GLY A 19 0.33 -16.07 1.34
C GLY A 19 1.51 -16.11 2.33
N ASP A 20 1.33 -15.67 3.56
CA ASP A 20 2.33 -15.86 4.61
C ASP A 20 2.26 -17.29 5.18
N PRO A 21 3.40 -17.99 5.39
CA PRO A 21 3.43 -19.36 5.90
C PRO A 21 2.73 -19.60 7.24
N ARG A 22 2.44 -18.54 8.00
CA ARG A 22 1.67 -18.62 9.25
C ARG A 22 0.19 -18.95 9.02
N TYR A 23 -0.33 -18.72 7.83
CA TYR A 23 -1.75 -18.91 7.49
C TYR A 23 -1.93 -20.05 6.49
N VAL A 24 -3.13 -20.62 6.48
CA VAL A 24 -3.49 -21.77 5.63
C VAL A 24 -3.62 -21.38 4.15
N LEU A 25 -4.03 -20.14 3.87
CA LEU A 25 -4.27 -19.66 2.53
C LEU A 25 -2.96 -19.15 1.91
N GLY A 26 -2.53 -19.80 0.84
CA GLY A 26 -1.35 -19.44 0.08
C GLY A 26 -1.57 -18.30 -0.91
N ILE A 27 -0.51 -17.95 -1.63
CA ILE A 27 -0.52 -16.84 -2.60
C ILE A 27 -1.47 -17.10 -3.78
N GLU A 28 -1.81 -18.37 -4.04
CA GLU A 28 -2.76 -18.77 -5.07
C GLU A 28 -4.15 -18.17 -4.82
N PHE A 29 -4.51 -17.94 -3.55
CA PHE A 29 -5.75 -17.25 -3.20
C PHE A 29 -5.73 -15.77 -3.59
N VAL A 30 -4.57 -15.12 -3.47
CA VAL A 30 -4.37 -13.73 -3.90
C VAL A 30 -4.48 -13.63 -5.42
N ASP A 31 -3.95 -14.61 -6.15
CA ASP A 31 -4.10 -14.70 -7.61
C ASP A 31 -5.55 -14.92 -8.05
N MET A 32 -6.29 -15.79 -7.36
CA MET A 32 -7.73 -15.97 -7.61
C MET A 32 -8.50 -14.67 -7.36
N TYR A 33 -8.22 -13.97 -6.26
CA TYR A 33 -8.84 -12.68 -5.99
C TYR A 33 -8.58 -11.68 -7.11
N LYS A 34 -7.33 -11.59 -7.58
CA LYS A 34 -6.93 -10.72 -8.70
C LYS A 34 -7.72 -11.04 -9.97
N ASN A 35 -7.96 -12.31 -10.28
CA ASN A 35 -8.70 -12.74 -11.47
C ASN A 35 -10.19 -12.42 -11.39
N GLU A 36 -10.80 -12.55 -10.21
CA GLU A 36 -12.25 -12.36 -10.02
C GLU A 36 -12.63 -10.89 -9.81
N VAL A 37 -11.85 -10.15 -9.01
CA VAL A 37 -12.14 -8.76 -8.64
C VAL A 37 -11.43 -7.75 -9.54
N GLY A 38 -10.28 -8.13 -10.11
CA GLY A 38 -9.38 -7.23 -10.82
C GLY A 38 -8.36 -6.57 -9.90
N ALA A 39 -7.22 -6.17 -10.48
CA ALA A 39 -6.21 -5.36 -9.80
C ALA A 39 -6.59 -3.87 -9.88
N SER A 40 -6.37 -3.12 -8.80
CA SER A 40 -6.47 -1.66 -8.86
C SER A 40 -5.29 -1.07 -9.64
N GLU A 41 -5.46 0.11 -10.21
CA GLU A 41 -4.38 0.82 -10.90
C GLU A 41 -3.30 1.31 -9.91
N PRO A 42 -2.00 1.24 -10.26
CA PRO A 42 -1.43 0.54 -11.42
C PRO A 42 -1.52 -0.98 -11.27
N GLN A 43 -1.99 -1.69 -12.30
CA GLN A 43 -2.26 -3.13 -12.19
C GLN A 43 -0.98 -3.97 -12.01
N GLU A 44 0.14 -3.52 -12.57
CA GLU A 44 1.45 -4.14 -12.44
C GLU A 44 1.93 -4.21 -10.99
N ASP A 45 1.50 -3.26 -10.15
CA ASP A 45 1.95 -3.11 -8.76
C ASP A 45 1.10 -3.91 -7.77
N PHE A 46 0.14 -4.73 -8.24
CA PHE A 46 -0.78 -5.49 -7.39
C PHE A 46 -0.06 -6.32 -6.30
N HIS A 47 0.96 -7.09 -6.69
CA HIS A 47 1.70 -7.90 -5.73
C HIS A 47 2.63 -7.06 -4.84
N ASP A 48 3.10 -5.93 -5.33
CA ASP A 48 3.90 -5.00 -4.52
C ASP A 48 3.05 -4.35 -3.44
N ARG A 49 1.79 -4.00 -3.74
CA ARG A 49 0.82 -3.54 -2.74
C ARG A 49 0.48 -4.63 -1.73
N HIS A 50 0.34 -5.88 -2.17
CA HIS A 50 0.17 -7.01 -1.25
C HIS A 50 1.35 -7.14 -0.27
N GLU A 51 2.59 -7.06 -0.76
CA GLU A 51 3.79 -7.05 0.08
C GLU A 51 3.83 -5.83 1.03
N LEU A 52 3.44 -4.65 0.53
CA LEU A 52 3.35 -3.43 1.32
C LEU A 52 2.34 -3.56 2.48
N TYR A 53 1.15 -4.09 2.21
CA TYR A 53 0.16 -4.35 3.26
C TYR A 53 0.61 -5.47 4.21
N GLY A 54 1.37 -6.45 3.72
CA GLY A 54 2.03 -7.47 4.53
C GLY A 54 2.99 -6.91 5.58
N ILE A 55 3.71 -5.83 5.28
CA ILE A 55 4.57 -5.13 6.26
C ILE A 55 3.74 -4.65 7.45
N ARG A 56 2.59 -4.00 7.21
CA ARG A 56 1.69 -3.56 8.27
C ARG A 56 1.25 -4.74 9.13
N ASN A 57 0.85 -5.85 8.51
CA ASN A 57 0.43 -7.04 9.23
C ASN A 57 1.54 -7.60 10.13
N ASN A 58 2.77 -7.67 9.61
CA ASN A 58 3.93 -8.14 10.36
C ASN A 58 4.24 -7.29 11.58
N VAL A 59 4.22 -5.95 11.44
CA VAL A 59 4.44 -5.01 12.55
C VAL A 59 3.36 -5.16 13.62
N VAL A 60 2.08 -5.24 13.22
CA VAL A 60 0.96 -5.39 14.16
C VAL A 60 1.05 -6.71 14.92
N VAL A 61 1.33 -7.82 14.23
CA VAL A 61 1.47 -9.14 14.89
C VAL A 61 2.66 -9.15 15.85
N ALA A 62 3.81 -8.60 15.46
CA ALA A 62 4.98 -8.52 16.35
C ALA A 62 4.71 -7.67 17.61
N ALA A 63 3.89 -6.62 17.50
CA ALA A 63 3.55 -5.76 18.63
C ALA A 63 2.63 -6.45 19.66
N ILE A 64 1.78 -7.38 19.21
CA ILE A 64 0.79 -8.06 20.06
C ILE A 64 1.29 -9.45 20.51
N CYS A 65 2.17 -10.08 19.73
CA CYS A 65 2.70 -11.42 19.98
C CYS A 65 4.24 -11.35 20.14
N PRO A 66 4.77 -11.30 21.38
CA PRO A 66 6.21 -11.21 21.64
C PRO A 66 7.02 -12.36 21.01
N ASP A 67 6.44 -13.55 20.88
CA ASP A 67 7.07 -14.73 20.26
C ASP A 67 7.24 -14.61 18.73
N GLN A 68 6.76 -13.51 18.13
CA GLN A 68 6.79 -13.25 16.70
C GLN A 68 7.67 -12.04 16.35
N VAL A 69 8.64 -11.69 17.20
CA VAL A 69 9.56 -10.55 16.99
C VAL A 69 10.33 -10.64 15.65
N GLN A 70 10.61 -11.84 15.17
CA GLN A 70 11.24 -12.11 13.86
C GLN A 70 10.45 -11.56 12.67
N LEU A 71 9.16 -11.27 12.84
CA LEU A 71 8.37 -10.63 11.79
C LEU A 71 8.81 -9.19 11.53
N LEU A 72 9.48 -8.54 12.48
CA LEU A 72 10.08 -7.22 12.26
C LEU A 72 11.26 -7.31 11.29
N ASP A 73 12.02 -8.40 11.31
CA ASP A 73 13.11 -8.61 10.36
C ASP A 73 12.54 -8.89 8.97
N LYS A 74 11.51 -9.74 8.87
CA LYS A 74 10.76 -9.93 7.61
C LYS A 74 10.19 -8.62 7.06
N ALA A 75 9.63 -7.78 7.94
CA ALA A 75 9.12 -6.46 7.55
C ALA A 75 10.24 -5.57 7.00
N LYS A 76 11.43 -5.56 7.62
CA LYS A 76 12.59 -4.81 7.14
C LYS A 76 13.08 -5.32 5.79
N GLU A 77 13.16 -6.63 5.60
CA GLU A 77 13.56 -7.25 4.33
C GLU A 77 12.59 -6.87 3.20
N THR A 78 11.28 -6.95 3.45
CA THR A 78 10.27 -6.52 2.47
C THR A 78 10.36 -5.02 2.18
N MET A 79 10.58 -4.18 3.20
CA MET A 79 10.80 -2.74 2.99
C MET A 79 12.02 -2.47 2.11
N GLN A 80 13.13 -3.15 2.35
CA GLN A 80 14.35 -3.02 1.54
C GLN A 80 14.10 -3.43 0.09
N LYS A 81 13.45 -4.58 -0.14
CA LYS A 81 13.08 -5.05 -1.48
C LYS A 81 12.22 -4.04 -2.24
N LEU A 82 11.21 -3.46 -1.58
CA LEU A 82 10.35 -2.46 -2.21
C LEU A 82 11.10 -1.16 -2.51
N LEU A 83 11.99 -0.71 -1.61
CA LEU A 83 12.83 0.46 -1.85
C LEU A 83 13.81 0.25 -3.01
N GLU A 84 14.36 -0.96 -3.16
CA GLU A 84 15.22 -1.33 -4.30
C GLU A 84 14.45 -1.32 -5.62
N LYS A 85 13.20 -1.81 -5.62
CA LYS A 85 12.35 -1.82 -6.82
C LYS A 85 11.86 -0.41 -7.20
N PHE A 86 11.56 0.43 -6.21
CA PHE A 86 11.02 1.78 -6.39
C PHE A 86 11.97 2.86 -5.85
N PRO A 87 13.17 3.03 -6.43
CA PRO A 87 14.20 3.91 -5.87
C PRO A 87 13.84 5.39 -5.94
N ALA A 88 12.95 5.78 -6.86
CA ALA A 88 12.46 7.14 -6.98
C ALA A 88 11.32 7.45 -6.00
N GLY A 89 10.75 6.42 -5.36
CA GLY A 89 9.70 6.55 -4.35
C GLY A 89 8.48 7.36 -4.83
N TYR A 90 7.88 8.06 -3.87
CA TYR A 90 6.71 8.91 -4.10
C TYR A 90 7.06 10.13 -4.97
N GLU A 91 8.26 10.69 -4.81
CA GLU A 91 8.72 11.84 -5.60
C GLU A 91 8.82 11.49 -7.09
N GLY A 92 9.23 10.27 -7.42
CA GLY A 92 9.21 9.75 -8.79
C GLY A 92 7.80 9.58 -9.32
N PHE A 93 6.89 9.03 -8.50
CA PHE A 93 5.48 8.88 -8.86
C PHE A 93 4.80 10.21 -9.19
N CYS A 94 4.96 11.24 -8.33
CA CYS A 94 4.38 12.56 -8.57
C CYS A 94 4.87 13.18 -9.89
N ARG A 95 6.18 13.10 -10.16
CA ARG A 95 6.75 13.62 -11.41
C ARG A 95 6.16 12.93 -12.64
N ASN A 96 5.90 11.62 -12.57
CA ASN A 96 5.30 10.86 -13.68
C ASN A 96 3.80 11.18 -13.85
N GLY A 97 3.07 11.38 -12.76
CA GLY A 97 1.67 11.79 -12.79
C GLY A 97 1.44 13.17 -13.43
N ASP A 98 2.39 14.10 -13.23
CA ASP A 98 2.37 15.42 -13.89
C ASP A 98 2.51 15.30 -15.42
N HIS A 99 3.25 14.29 -15.91
CA HIS A 99 3.43 14.04 -17.35
C HIS A 99 2.20 13.37 -17.99
N GLU A 100 1.50 12.47 -17.29
CA GLU A 100 0.25 11.85 -17.77
C GLU A 100 -0.94 12.82 -17.74
N ALA A 101 -1.04 13.66 -16.71
CA ALA A 101 -2.05 14.72 -16.63
C ALA A 101 -1.88 15.78 -17.74
N ALA A 102 -0.63 16.10 -18.11
CA ALA A 102 -0.33 17.04 -19.19
C ALA A 102 -0.60 16.47 -20.61
N SER A 103 -0.63 15.14 -20.78
CA SER A 103 -0.91 14.49 -22.08
C SER A 103 -2.40 14.25 -22.35
N SER A 104 -3.26 14.40 -21.35
CA SER A 104 -4.71 14.11 -21.45
C SER A 104 -5.60 15.36 -21.58
N THR A 105 -5.03 16.57 -21.69
CA THR A 105 -5.82 17.80 -21.81
C THR A 105 -6.33 18.03 -23.25
N THR A 106 -7.33 17.26 -23.66
CA THR A 106 -8.31 17.71 -24.67
C THR A 106 -9.70 17.24 -24.25
N GLY A 107 -10.16 17.75 -23.11
CA GLY A 107 -11.52 17.57 -22.63
C GLY A 107 -11.88 18.75 -21.75
N VAL A 108 -12.70 19.66 -22.28
CA VAL A 108 -13.25 20.81 -21.56
C VAL A 108 -14.11 20.29 -20.41
N LEU A 109 -13.70 20.56 -19.16
CA LEU A 109 -14.52 20.36 -17.97
C LEU A 109 -15.53 21.52 -17.86
N PRO A 110 -16.79 21.26 -17.47
CA PRO A 110 -17.73 22.34 -17.17
C PRO A 110 -17.30 23.11 -15.92
N ASP A 111 -17.34 24.43 -16.03
CA ASP A 111 -17.39 25.35 -14.90
C ASP A 111 -18.61 24.96 -14.04
N ASP A 112 -18.37 24.44 -12.84
CA ASP A 112 -19.21 24.61 -11.65
C ASP A 112 -18.81 23.57 -10.59
N LEU A 113 -17.85 23.92 -9.74
CA LEU A 113 -17.77 23.51 -8.33
C LEU A 113 -16.79 24.45 -7.61
N ASP A 114 -17.38 25.46 -6.98
CA ASP A 114 -16.74 26.55 -6.26
C ASP A 114 -16.06 26.07 -4.96
N SER A 115 -14.84 26.61 -4.77
CA SER A 115 -14.04 26.83 -3.56
C SER A 115 -14.05 25.84 -2.39
N GLY A 116 -12.95 25.08 -2.30
CA GLY A 116 -12.47 24.47 -1.07
C GLY A 116 -11.02 24.05 -1.18
N THR A 117 -10.10 25.01 -1.25
CA THR A 117 -8.64 24.75 -1.33
C THR A 117 -8.16 24.13 -0.01
N ALA A 118 -8.23 22.80 0.11
CA ALA A 118 -7.53 22.06 1.15
C ALA A 118 -6.06 21.95 0.76
N ASP A 119 -5.23 22.84 1.31
CA ASP A 119 -3.76 22.82 1.22
C ASP A 119 -3.20 21.60 1.97
N TYR A 120 -3.07 20.47 1.28
CA TYR A 120 -2.40 19.26 1.80
C TYR A 120 -0.87 19.40 1.76
N ARG A 121 -0.33 20.41 2.45
CA ARG A 121 1.08 20.40 2.83
C ARG A 121 1.27 19.36 3.93
N VAL A 122 1.69 18.17 3.51
CA VAL A 122 2.20 17.11 4.39
C VAL A 122 3.38 17.69 5.18
N ARG A 123 3.14 18.02 6.46
CA ARG A 123 4.20 18.38 7.40
C ARG A 123 5.07 17.15 7.64
N THR A 124 6.23 17.14 7.01
CA THR A 124 7.36 16.26 7.30
C THR A 124 7.81 16.46 8.76
N GLY A 125 7.23 15.70 9.69
CA GLY A 125 7.54 15.85 11.12
C GLY A 125 7.46 14.58 11.96
N VAL A 126 7.00 13.44 11.42
CA VAL A 126 6.76 12.23 12.22
C VAL A 126 7.84 11.16 12.05
N TRP A 127 8.67 11.24 11.01
CA TRP A 127 9.72 10.25 10.72
C TRP A 127 10.97 10.32 11.60
N ARG A 128 11.06 11.28 12.54
CA ARG A 128 12.25 11.45 13.39
C ARG A 128 12.28 10.56 14.64
N TYR A 129 11.21 9.80 14.94
CA TYR A 129 11.08 9.13 16.25
C TYR A 129 11.16 7.58 16.19
N ILE A 130 11.44 6.99 15.03
CA ILE A 130 11.45 5.51 14.87
C ILE A 130 12.89 4.97 14.65
N CYS A 131 13.91 5.83 14.63
CA CYS A 131 15.30 5.43 14.35
C CYS A 131 16.31 5.84 15.44
N GLU A 132 15.89 5.93 16.70
CA GLU A 132 16.78 5.98 17.88
C GLU A 132 16.47 4.79 18.80
#